data_AF-A0AAV5T5U6-F1
#
_entry.id   AF-A0AAV5T5U6-F1
#
_cell.length_a   1.000
_cell.length_b   1.000
_cell.length_c   1.000
_cell.angle_alpha   90.00
_cell.angle_beta   90.00
_cell.angle_gamma   90.00
#
_symmetry.space_group_name_H-M   'P 1'
#
loop_
_entity.id
_entity.type
_entity.pdbx_description
1 polymer ?
#
loop_
_entity_poly.entity_id
_entity_poly.type
_entity_poly.pdbx_seq_one_letter_code
_entity_poly.pdbx_strand_id
1 'polypeptide(L)'
;SRTFANYTSYFGPDSSEHFFDCPNVHEFRDEAKRQLEARLRDYGSDSEMGGIRGRRRHMRRVNLRHDEFIAVLSIMFWNTEGLEVSEDVTCASQSYKEMILKELHSYYHDELRLVDYAAR
;
A
#
# COMPACT_ATOMS: atom_id res chain seq x y z
N SER A 1 -9.56 1.53 0.43
CA SER A 1 -8.72 0.51 -0.23
C SER A 1 -7.31 0.51 0.40
N ARG A 2 -6.93 -0.53 1.17
CA ARG A 2 -5.63 -0.66 1.90
C ARG A 2 -4.83 -1.87 1.40
N THR A 3 -4.45 -1.87 0.12
CA THR A 3 -4.03 -3.11 -0.58
C THR A 3 -2.51 -3.30 -0.67
N PHE A 4 -1.70 -2.25 -0.53
CA PHE A 4 -0.29 -2.27 -0.96
C PHE A 4 0.77 -2.24 0.14
N ALA A 5 0.42 -1.80 1.36
CA ALA A 5 1.28 -1.96 2.54
C ALA A 5 1.73 -3.43 2.72
N ASN A 6 0.96 -4.37 2.14
CA ASN A 6 1.18 -5.81 2.20
C ASN A 6 2.01 -6.37 1.03
N TYR A 7 2.25 -5.59 -0.03
CA TYR A 7 3.12 -5.98 -1.14
C TYR A 7 4.59 -5.70 -0.81
N THR A 8 4.86 -4.54 -0.20
CA THR A 8 6.22 -4.10 0.16
C THR A 8 6.70 -4.64 1.50
N SER A 9 5.77 -5.00 2.41
CA SER A 9 6.14 -5.56 3.71
C SER A 9 6.19 -7.09 3.67
N TYR A 10 7.28 -7.67 4.17
CA TYR A 10 7.35 -9.06 4.59
C TYR A 10 7.43 -9.07 6.12
N PHE A 11 6.33 -9.48 6.77
CA PHE A 11 6.30 -9.75 8.20
C PHE A 11 6.35 -11.28 8.36
N GLY A 12 7.46 -11.78 8.89
CA GLY A 12 7.52 -13.15 9.39
C GLY A 12 6.81 -13.24 10.74
N PRO A 13 6.37 -14.43 11.17
CA PRO A 13 5.84 -14.64 12.52
C PRO A 13 6.78 -14.07 13.60
N ASP A 14 8.08 -14.27 13.38
CA ASP A 14 9.17 -13.87 14.28
C ASP A 14 9.42 -12.35 14.28
N SER A 15 8.93 -11.63 13.26
CA SER A 15 9.14 -10.18 13.15
C SER A 15 8.26 -9.38 14.11
N SER A 16 7.21 -9.99 14.66
CA SER A 16 6.25 -9.33 15.56
C SER A 16 6.83 -9.06 16.95
N GLU A 17 7.83 -9.83 17.39
CA GLU A 17 8.38 -9.72 18.74
C GLU A 17 9.20 -8.45 18.94
N HIS A 18 9.90 -8.00 17.90
CA HIS A 18 10.79 -6.84 17.95
C HIS A 18 10.19 -5.57 17.32
N PHE A 19 9.08 -5.69 16.59
CA PHE A 19 8.47 -4.56 15.87
C PHE A 19 8.01 -3.43 16.81
N PHE A 20 7.66 -3.77 18.06
CA PHE A 20 7.16 -2.83 19.05
C PHE A 20 8.17 -2.52 20.16
N ASP A 21 9.46 -2.86 20.00
CA ASP A 21 10.51 -2.53 20.98
C ASP A 21 10.95 -1.05 20.84
N CYS A 22 9.98 -0.14 20.89
CA CYS A 22 10.20 1.31 20.95
C CYS A 22 10.11 1.79 22.40
N PRO A 23 10.97 2.72 22.85
CA PRO A 23 11.10 3.09 24.27
C PRO A 23 9.87 3.77 24.91
N ASN A 24 8.78 4.01 24.17
CA ASN A 24 7.65 4.83 24.61
C ASN A 24 6.25 4.22 24.40
N VAL A 25 6.11 2.91 24.15
CA VAL A 25 4.78 2.32 23.87
C VAL A 25 4.56 1.01 24.62
N HIS A 26 4.53 1.08 25.96
CA HIS A 26 4.18 -0.10 26.77
C HIS A 26 2.67 -0.34 26.87
N GLU A 27 1.85 0.71 26.87
CA GLU A 27 0.41 0.61 27.16
C GLU A 27 -0.40 -0.08 26.06
N PHE A 28 0.02 0.02 24.80
CA PHE A 28 -0.69 -0.55 23.65
C PHE A 28 0.04 -1.72 23.00
N ARG A 29 1.19 -2.17 23.55
CA ARG A 29 2.05 -3.17 22.92
C ARG A 29 1.34 -4.49 22.69
N ASP A 30 0.66 -5.01 23.71
CA ASP A 30 0.02 -6.33 23.65
C ASP A 30 -1.21 -6.31 22.72
N GLU A 31 -1.96 -5.21 22.73
CA GLU A 31 -3.10 -5.03 21.83
C GLU A 31 -2.65 -4.84 20.37
N ALA A 32 -1.61 -4.04 20.14
CA ALA A 32 -1.01 -3.87 18.81
C ALA A 32 -0.40 -5.18 18.29
N LYS A 33 0.27 -5.95 19.15
CA LYS A 33 0.79 -7.29 18.83
C LYS A 33 -0.34 -8.25 18.47
N ARG A 34 -1.41 -8.29 19.26
CA ARG A 34 -2.60 -9.12 18.99
C ARG A 34 -3.25 -8.76 17.66
N GLN A 35 -3.40 -7.46 17.36
CA GLN A 35 -3.96 -7.01 16.10
C GLN A 35 -3.05 -7.37 14.92
N LEU A 36 -1.74 -7.21 15.06
CA LEU A 36 -0.76 -7.62 14.05
C LEU A 36 -0.83 -9.13 13.80
N GLU A 37 -0.82 -9.95 14.83
CA GLU A 37 -0.91 -11.41 14.73
C GLU A 37 -2.24 -11.87 14.11
N ALA A 38 -3.36 -11.27 14.52
CA ALA A 38 -4.67 -11.55 13.94
C ALA A 38 -4.70 -11.24 12.45
N ARG A 39 -4.12 -10.10 12.05
CA ARG A 39 -3.97 -9.71 10.65
C ARG A 39 -3.05 -10.69 9.89
N LEU A 40 -1.88 -11.04 10.44
CA LEU A 40 -0.96 -12.01 9.86
C LEU A 40 -1.59 -13.40 9.67
N ARG A 41 -2.45 -13.82 10.61
CA ARG A 41 -3.19 -15.08 10.53
C ARG A 41 -4.26 -15.04 9.43
N ASP A 42 -5.00 -13.94 9.34
CA ASP A 42 -5.99 -13.69 8.28
C ASP A 42 -5.32 -13.63 6.89
N TYR A 43 -4.10 -13.09 6.83
CA TYR A 43 -3.24 -13.01 5.65
C TYR A 43 -2.62 -14.35 5.21
N GLY A 44 -2.54 -15.33 6.11
CA GLY A 44 -2.01 -16.67 5.87
C GLY A 44 -3.04 -17.65 5.29
N SER A 45 -4.32 -17.27 5.20
CA SER A 45 -5.32 -18.08 4.50
C SER A 45 -5.00 -18.11 3.00
N ASP A 46 -4.82 -19.30 2.43
CA ASP A 46 -4.56 -19.57 1.00
C ASP A 46 -5.77 -19.22 0.10
N SER A 47 -6.60 -18.26 0.50
CA SER A 47 -7.65 -17.72 -0.36
C SER A 47 -6.99 -17.00 -1.54
N GLU A 48 -7.21 -17.52 -2.75
CA GLU A 48 -6.68 -17.02 -4.02
C GLU A 48 -6.93 -15.52 -4.26
N MET A 49 -7.89 -14.93 -3.54
CA MET A 49 -8.41 -13.59 -3.79
C MET A 49 -8.20 -12.59 -2.65
N GLY A 50 -7.91 -13.05 -1.42
CA GLY A 50 -7.88 -12.19 -0.23
C GLY A 50 -6.51 -12.04 0.48
N GLY A 51 -5.71 -13.11 0.47
CA GLY A 51 -4.46 -13.22 1.23
C GLY A 51 -3.29 -12.45 0.62
N ILE A 52 -2.19 -12.30 1.38
CA ILE A 52 -0.96 -11.63 0.91
C ILE A 52 -0.41 -12.29 -0.35
N ARG A 53 -0.50 -13.63 -0.44
CA ARG A 53 -0.09 -14.39 -1.63
C ARG A 53 -0.90 -14.01 -2.87
N GLY A 54 -2.22 -13.90 -2.74
CA GLY A 54 -3.11 -13.45 -3.83
C GLY A 54 -2.80 -12.02 -4.28
N ARG A 55 -2.60 -11.10 -3.33
CA ARG A 55 -2.22 -9.71 -3.62
C ARG A 55 -0.85 -9.59 -4.29
N ARG A 56 0.14 -10.36 -3.83
CA ARG A 56 1.47 -10.43 -4.45
C ARG A 56 1.40 -11.04 -5.85
N ARG A 57 0.58 -12.08 -6.07
CA ARG A 57 0.35 -12.67 -7.40
C ARG A 57 -0.31 -11.66 -8.34
N HIS A 58 -1.30 -10.91 -7.86
CA HIS A 58 -1.94 -9.85 -8.64
C HIS A 58 -0.93 -8.77 -9.02
N MET A 59 -0.15 -8.25 -8.07
CA MET A 59 0.91 -7.27 -8.35
C MET A 59 1.97 -7.78 -9.33
N ARG A 60 2.37 -9.04 -9.23
CA ARG A 60 3.27 -9.67 -10.22
C ARG A 60 2.65 -9.74 -11.62
N ARG A 61 1.33 -9.95 -11.73
CA ARG A 61 0.62 -9.97 -13.02
C ARG A 61 0.54 -8.58 -13.64
N VAL A 62 0.33 -7.54 -12.84
CA VAL A 62 0.30 -6.15 -13.32
C VAL A 62 1.67 -5.75 -13.89
N ASN A 63 2.76 -6.30 -13.34
CA ASN A 63 4.13 -6.11 -13.84
C ASN A 63 4.45 -4.62 -14.05
N LEU A 64 4.30 -3.84 -12.98
CA LEU A 64 4.58 -2.41 -12.98
C LEU A 64 6.07 -2.17 -13.25
N ARG A 65 6.35 -1.18 -14.09
CA ARG A 65 7.67 -0.58 -14.25
C ARG A 65 8.05 0.18 -12.99
N HIS A 66 9.32 0.54 -12.87
CA HIS A 66 9.83 1.26 -11.71
C HIS A 66 9.06 2.55 -11.43
N ASP A 67 8.84 3.37 -12.45
CA ASP A 67 8.16 4.67 -12.33
C ASP A 67 6.68 4.49 -11.96
N GLU A 68 5.99 3.56 -12.63
CA GLU A 68 4.60 3.19 -12.31
C GLU A 68 4.47 2.65 -10.89
N PHE A 69 5.44 1.86 -10.43
CA PHE A 69 5.47 1.31 -9.08
C PHE A 69 5.60 2.42 -8.03
N ILE A 70 6.47 3.41 -8.26
CA ILE A 70 6.62 4.57 -7.37
C ILE A 70 5.34 5.42 -7.37
N ALA A 71 4.74 5.67 -8.53
CA ALA A 71 3.50 6.42 -8.65
C ALA A 71 2.36 5.75 -7.87
N VAL A 72 2.16 4.45 -8.06
CA VAL A 72 1.16 3.67 -7.33
C VAL A 72 1.41 3.68 -5.82
N LEU A 73 2.66 3.50 -5.39
CA LEU A 73 3.04 3.57 -3.98
C LEU A 73 2.69 4.94 -3.36
N SER A 74 2.94 6.02 -4.11
CA SER A 74 2.69 7.39 -3.67
C SER A 74 1.20 7.71 -3.57
N ILE A 75 0.39 7.24 -4.53
CA ILE A 75 -1.08 7.35 -4.49
C ILE A 75 -1.64 6.64 -3.24
N MET A 76 -1.09 5.47 -2.93
CA MET A 76 -1.54 4.68 -1.78
C MET A 76 -1.14 5.29 -0.44
N PHE A 77 0.04 5.91 -0.36
CA PHE A 77 0.45 6.69 0.80
C PHE A 77 -0.53 7.82 1.07
N TRP A 78 -0.92 8.56 0.04
CA TRP A 78 -1.92 9.63 0.12
C TRP A 78 -3.36 9.13 0.20
N ASN A 79 -3.61 7.83 0.29
CA ASN A 79 -4.97 7.32 0.40
C ASN A 79 -5.52 7.44 1.84
N THR A 80 -5.87 8.67 2.19
CA THR A 80 -6.40 9.08 3.50
C THR A 80 -7.91 8.87 3.65
N GLU A 81 -8.60 8.38 2.62
CA GLU A 81 -10.04 8.17 2.63
C GLU A 81 -10.46 7.22 3.78
N GLY A 82 -11.36 7.71 4.64
CA GLY A 82 -11.85 6.96 5.80
C GLY A 82 -10.91 6.99 7.02
N LEU A 83 -9.88 7.85 7.01
CA LEU A 83 -9.12 8.20 8.21
C LEU A 83 -9.65 9.53 8.78
N GLU A 84 -9.67 9.65 10.10
CA GLU A 84 -9.89 10.95 10.78
C GLU A 84 -8.61 11.78 10.70
N VAL A 85 -8.38 12.42 9.54
CA VAL A 85 -7.26 13.34 9.31
C VAL A 85 -7.77 14.78 9.19
N SER A 86 -6.89 15.75 9.40
CA SER A 86 -7.25 17.16 9.25
C SER A 86 -7.67 17.50 7.82
N GLU A 87 -8.43 18.58 7.67
CA GLU A 87 -8.86 19.08 6.36
C GLU A 87 -7.66 19.46 5.48
N ASP A 88 -6.61 20.05 6.07
CA ASP A 88 -5.36 20.37 5.38
C ASP A 88 -4.71 19.12 4.77
N VAL A 89 -4.65 18.02 5.52
CA VAL A 89 -4.09 16.75 5.04
C VAL A 89 -4.98 16.14 3.97
N THR A 90 -6.30 16.28 4.09
CA THR A 90 -7.25 15.84 3.07
C THR A 90 -7.04 16.61 1.76
N CYS A 91 -6.96 17.93 1.83
CA CYS A 91 -6.70 18.80 0.67
C CYS A 91 -5.36 18.44 0.01
N ALA A 92 -4.28 18.37 0.80
CA ALA A 92 -2.96 17.98 0.29
C ALA A 92 -2.99 16.60 -0.38
N SER A 93 -3.67 15.63 0.24
CA SER A 93 -3.78 14.27 -0.33
C SER A 93 -4.45 14.26 -1.70
N GLN A 94 -5.50 15.06 -1.91
CA GLN A 94 -6.18 15.18 -3.19
C GLN A 94 -5.28 15.84 -4.24
N SER A 95 -4.64 16.95 -3.88
CA SER A 95 -3.72 17.66 -4.78
C SER A 95 -2.54 16.79 -5.21
N TYR A 96 -1.93 16.04 -4.29
CA TYR A 96 -0.83 15.14 -4.63
C TYR A 96 -1.29 13.96 -5.49
N LYS A 97 -2.44 13.33 -5.17
CA LYS A 97 -2.99 12.25 -6.03
C LYS A 97 -3.23 12.75 -7.46
N GLU A 98 -3.82 13.93 -7.61
CA GLU A 98 -4.07 14.53 -8.93
C GLU A 98 -2.77 14.78 -9.71
N MET A 99 -1.76 15.34 -9.03
CA MET A 99 -0.45 15.59 -9.61
C MET A 99 0.22 14.30 -10.11
N ILE A 100 0.26 13.27 -9.25
CA ILE A 100 0.86 11.97 -9.60
C ILE A 100 0.14 11.33 -10.79
N LEU A 101 -1.20 11.40 -10.85
CA LEU A 101 -1.98 10.85 -11.96
C LEU A 101 -1.71 11.59 -13.28
N LYS A 102 -1.53 12.92 -13.24
CA LYS A 102 -1.14 13.71 -14.42
C LYS A 102 0.26 13.35 -14.91
N GLU A 103 1.22 13.23 -14.00
CA GLU A 103 2.58 12.81 -14.36
C GLU A 103 2.60 11.39 -14.94
N LEU A 104 1.82 10.48 -14.37
CA LEU A 104 1.71 9.11 -14.87
C LEU A 104 1.07 9.07 -16.28
N HIS A 105 0.07 9.91 -16.53
CA HIS A 105 -0.51 10.10 -17.87
C HIS A 105 0.53 10.58 -18.88
N SER A 106 1.30 11.62 -18.53
CA SER A 106 2.40 12.12 -19.36
C SER A 106 3.47 11.05 -19.59
N TYR A 107 3.87 10.29 -18.56
CA TYR A 107 4.81 9.19 -18.70
C TYR A 107 4.32 8.12 -19.69
N TYR A 108 3.05 7.72 -19.60
CA TYR A 108 2.48 6.75 -20.54
C TYR A 108 2.47 7.25 -21.98
N HIS A 109 2.10 8.52 -22.18
CA HIS A 109 1.99 9.11 -23.51
C HIS A 109 3.34 9.48 -24.12
N ASP A 110 4.22 10.13 -23.36
CA ASP A 110 5.43 10.76 -23.88
C ASP A 110 6.63 9.80 -23.87
N GLU A 111 6.83 9.09 -22.76
CA GLU A 111 7.98 8.18 -22.60
C GLU A 111 7.69 6.80 -23.17
N LEU A 112 6.54 6.21 -22.83
CA LEU A 112 6.19 4.87 -23.30
C LEU A 112 5.49 4.87 -24.66
N ARG A 113 5.06 6.04 -25.15
CA ARG A 113 4.34 6.21 -26.44
C ARG A 113 3.15 5.26 -26.59
N LEU A 114 2.46 5.01 -25.47
CA LEU A 114 1.28 4.17 -25.46
C LEU A 114 0.09 4.98 -25.99
N VAL A 115 -0.55 4.45 -27.03
CA VAL A 115 -1.73 5.08 -27.66
C VAL A 115 -3.02 4.73 -26.91
N ASP A 116 -3.06 3.54 -26.30
CA ASP A 116 -4.15 3.09 -25.42
C ASP A 116 -3.55 2.44 -24.17
N TYR A 117 -3.58 3.17 -23.07
CA TYR A 117 -3.18 2.71 -21.74
C TYR A 117 -4.32 2.83 -20.73
N ALA A 118 -5.57 3.00 -21.20
CA ALA A 118 -6.73 3.09 -20.31
C ALA A 118 -6.98 1.77 -19.54
N ALA A 119 -6.54 0.65 -20.11
CA ALA A 119 -6.59 -0.66 -19.48
C ALA A 119 -5.46 -0.93 -18.47
N ARG A 120 -4.48 -0.01 -18.36
CA ARG A 120 -3.32 -0.12 -17.47
C ARG A 120 -3.54 0.68 -16.20
#